data_AF-A0A6L9IS79-F1
#
_entry.id   AF-A0A6L9IS79-F1
#
_cell.length_a   1.000
_cell.length_b   1.000
_cell.length_c   1.000
_cell.angle_alpha   90.00
_cell.angle_beta   90.00
_cell.angle_gamma   90.00
#
_symmetry.space_group_name_H-M   'P 1'
#
loop_
_entity.id
_entity.type
_entity.pdbx_description
1 polymer ?
#
loop_
_entity_poly.entity_id
_entity_poly.type
_entity_poly.pdbx_seq_one_letter_code
_entity_poly.pdbx_strand_id
1 'polypeptide(L)'
;MTESFKRTGESTWEWQFGARGYSVRAFQRTRKLIWSSWVERPEGPMFDDGVAQTFEHFLEGHPPPHNPPAEVIDALRASLSPKPRRGLLGRRL
;
A
#
# COMPACT_ATOMS: atom_id res chain seq x y z
N MET A 1 -6.49 -17.89 -12.86
CA MET A 1 -7.04 -16.67 -12.25
C MET A 1 -6.15 -15.54 -12.70
N THR A 2 -6.68 -14.47 -13.29
CA THR A 2 -5.86 -13.36 -13.79
C THR A 2 -5.54 -12.44 -12.62
N GLU A 3 -4.29 -12.45 -12.18
CA GLU A 3 -3.76 -11.46 -11.25
C GLU A 3 -3.21 -10.31 -12.07
N SER A 4 -3.81 -9.12 -11.96
CA SER A 4 -3.26 -7.91 -12.56
C SER A 4 -2.77 -7.00 -11.46
N PHE A 5 -1.59 -6.42 -11.64
CA PHE A 5 -1.03 -5.41 -10.74
C PHE A 5 -0.64 -4.18 -11.54
N LYS A 6 -1.00 -3.01 -11.02
CA LYS A 6 -0.70 -1.73 -11.64
C LYS A 6 -0.39 -0.71 -10.55
N ARG A 7 0.75 -0.03 -10.70
CA ARG A 7 1.04 1.19 -9.96
C ARG A 7 0.42 2.38 -10.71
N THR A 8 -0.60 3.01 -10.13
CA THR A 8 -1.34 4.13 -10.76
C THR A 8 -0.84 5.50 -10.35
N GLY A 9 0.10 5.58 -9.38
CA GLY A 9 0.81 6.80 -9.01
C GLY A 9 2.04 6.51 -8.15
N GLU A 10 2.73 7.57 -7.68
CA GLU A 10 3.92 7.40 -6.85
C GLU A 10 3.65 6.64 -5.54
N SER A 11 2.44 6.78 -4.99
CA SER A 11 2.03 6.12 -3.74
C SER A 11 0.68 5.43 -3.84
N THR A 12 0.25 5.09 -5.07
CA THR A 12 -1.01 4.40 -5.32
C THR A 12 -0.76 3.12 -6.10
N TRP A 13 -1.32 2.02 -5.60
CA TRP A 13 -1.26 0.70 -6.21
C TRP A 13 -2.65 0.12 -6.32
N GLU A 14 -2.88 -0.60 -7.41
CA GLU A 14 -4.10 -1.31 -7.71
C GLU A 14 -3.78 -2.73 -8.13
N TRP A 15 -4.57 -3.69 -7.67
CA TRP A 15 -4.45 -5.07 -8.12
C TRP A 15 -5.82 -5.74 -8.17
N GLN A 16 -5.93 -6.79 -8.97
CA GLN A 16 -7.14 -7.59 -9.11
C GLN A 16 -6.85 -9.05 -8.74
N PHE A 17 -7.78 -9.65 -8.00
CA PHE A 17 -7.79 -11.07 -7.68
C PHE A 17 -9.17 -11.63 -7.95
N GLY A 18 -9.32 -12.38 -9.04
CA GLY A 18 -10.62 -12.84 -9.50
C GLY A 18 -11.52 -11.67 -9.94
N ALA A 19 -12.73 -11.58 -9.39
CA ALA A 19 -13.69 -10.53 -9.72
C ALA A 19 -13.57 -9.26 -8.86
N ARG A 20 -12.61 -9.23 -7.92
CA ARG A 20 -12.44 -8.14 -6.96
C ARG A 20 -11.13 -7.40 -7.22
N GLY A 21 -11.24 -6.08 -7.29
CA GLY A 21 -10.11 -5.16 -7.31
C GLY A 21 -9.83 -4.58 -5.94
N TYR A 22 -8.59 -4.18 -5.73
CA TYR A 22 -8.09 -3.58 -4.50
C TYR A 22 -7.18 -2.42 -4.84
N SER A 23 -7.20 -1.38 -4.01
CA SER A 23 -6.29 -0.26 -4.10
C SER A 23 -5.76 0.14 -2.75
N VAL A 24 -4.52 0.61 -2.76
CA VAL A 24 -3.89 1.25 -1.61
C VAL A 24 -3.37 2.60 -2.06
N ARG A 25 -3.75 3.64 -1.33
CA ARG A 25 -3.16 4.97 -1.43
C ARG A 25 -2.41 5.29 -0.16
N ALA A 26 -1.08 5.39 -0.27
CA ALA A 26 -0.20 5.68 0.85
C ALA A 26 0.12 7.18 0.96
N PHE A 27 0.12 7.67 2.20
CA PHE A 27 0.49 9.03 2.58
C PHE A 27 1.76 8.96 3.43
N GLN A 28 2.92 8.97 2.77
CA GLN A 28 4.22 8.74 3.40
C GLN A 28 4.51 9.69 4.58
N ARG A 29 4.13 10.97 4.45
CA ARG A 29 4.35 11.99 5.49
C ARG A 29 3.67 11.64 6.82
N THR A 30 2.47 11.07 6.77
CA THR A 30 1.67 10.73 7.95
C THR A 30 1.75 9.25 8.32
N ARG A 31 2.43 8.43 7.52
CA ARG A 31 2.46 6.96 7.65
C ARG A 31 1.06 6.34 7.73
N LYS A 32 0.13 6.92 6.97
CA LYS A 32 -1.25 6.46 6.86
C LYS A 32 -1.52 6.04 5.43
N LEU A 33 -2.47 5.12 5.25
CA LEU A 33 -2.99 4.74 3.95
C LEU A 33 -4.50 4.67 3.98
N ILE A 34 -5.07 4.70 2.78
CA ILE A 34 -6.45 4.33 2.52
C ILE A 34 -6.39 3.04 1.70
N TRP A 35 -7.01 1.98 2.23
CA TRP A 35 -7.27 0.74 1.52
C TRP A 35 -8.70 0.76 0.99
N SER A 36 -8.91 0.36 -0.26
CA SER A 36 -10.25 0.25 -0.86
C SER A 36 -10.36 -1.06 -1.64
N SER A 37 -11.57 -1.62 -1.73
CA SER A 37 -11.89 -2.72 -2.63
C SER A 37 -13.07 -2.36 -3.52
N TRP A 38 -13.16 -2.99 -4.69
CA TRP A 38 -14.30 -2.86 -5.58
C TRP A 38 -14.57 -4.16 -6.32
N VAL A 39 -15.79 -4.30 -6.84
CA VAL A 39 -16.16 -5.39 -7.75
C VAL A 39 -16.63 -4.78 -9.07
N GLU A 40 -16.20 -5.39 -10.18
CA GLU A 40 -16.68 -4.98 -11.51
C GLU A 40 -18.14 -5.42 -11.69
N ARG A 41 -18.99 -4.48 -12.10
CA ARG A 41 -20.40 -4.72 -12.47
C ARG A 41 -20.66 -4.19 -13.89
N PRO A 42 -21.71 -4.65 -14.58
CA PRO A 42 -22.07 -4.13 -15.91
C PRO A 42 -22.24 -2.60 -15.94
N GLU A 43 -22.66 -2.00 -14.83
CA GLU A 43 -22.88 -0.56 -14.67
C GLU A 43 -21.60 0.21 -14.30
N GLY A 44 -20.50 -0.49 -13.99
CA GLY A 44 -19.22 0.07 -13.55
C GLY A 44 -18.72 -0.51 -12.23
N PRO A 45 -17.56 -0.04 -11.74
CA PRO A 45 -16.99 -0.54 -10.49
C PRO A 45 -17.82 -0.08 -9.28
N MET A 46 -18.21 -1.04 -8.45
CA MET A 46 -18.88 -0.79 -7.17
C MET A 46 -17.86 -0.89 -6.04
N PHE A 47 -17.58 0.23 -5.37
CA PHE A 47 -16.60 0.32 -4.29
C PHE A 47 -17.21 -0.07 -2.94
N ASP A 48 -16.45 -0.81 -2.15
CA ASP A 48 -16.70 -1.01 -0.73
C ASP A 48 -16.22 0.21 0.07
N ASP A 49 -16.56 0.28 1.36
CA ASP A 49 -16.08 1.35 2.25
C ASP A 49 -14.55 1.33 2.36
N GLY A 50 -13.93 2.47 2.10
CA GLY A 50 -12.49 2.65 2.24
C GLY A 50 -12.07 2.64 3.71
N VAL A 51 -10.98 1.92 4.02
CA VAL A 51 -10.42 1.83 5.37
C VAL A 51 -9.17 2.69 5.48
N ALA A 52 -9.22 3.71 6.33
CA ALA A 52 -8.08 4.55 6.66
C ALA A 52 -7.34 4.00 7.89
N GLN A 53 -6.03 3.77 7.77
CA GLN A 53 -5.23 3.18 8.85
C GLN A 53 -3.73 3.50 8.70
N THR A 54 -2.93 3.07 9.69
CA THR A 54 -1.47 3.24 9.62
C THR A 54 -0.82 2.16 8.76
N PHE A 55 0.42 2.42 8.33
CA PHE A 55 1.22 1.43 7.60
C PHE A 55 1.47 0.19 8.46
N GLU A 56 1.75 0.38 9.75
CA GLU A 56 1.97 -0.70 10.71
C GLU A 56 0.76 -1.64 10.78
N HIS A 57 -0.44 -1.08 11.01
CA HIS A 57 -1.68 -1.87 11.10
C HIS A 57 -1.97 -2.65 9.80
N PHE A 58 -1.74 -2.02 8.64
CA PHE A 58 -1.91 -2.68 7.35
C PHE A 58 -0.92 -3.84 7.17
N LEU A 59 0.34 -3.66 7.56
CA LEU A 59 1.38 -4.68 7.46
C LEU A 59 1.18 -5.83 8.47
N GLU A 60 0.46 -5.57 9.57
CA GLU A 60 0.02 -6.58 10.55
C GLU A 60 -1.20 -7.39 10.08
N GLY A 61 -1.84 -6.97 8.97
CA GLY A 61 -2.98 -7.68 8.38
C GLY A 61 -4.36 -7.15 8.79
N HIS A 62 -4.45 -5.90 9.25
CA HIS A 62 -5.72 -5.24 9.55
C HIS A 62 -6.08 -4.24 8.44
N PRO A 63 -7.35 -4.14 7.98
CA PRO A 63 -8.35 -5.21 7.93
C PRO A 63 -7.83 -6.37 7.05
N PRO A 64 -8.38 -7.61 7.11
CA PRO A 64 -7.74 -8.79 6.53
C PRO A 64 -7.42 -8.55 5.05
N PRO A 65 -6.15 -8.37 4.67
CA PRO A 65 -5.84 -8.04 3.30
C PRO A 65 -5.87 -9.35 2.53
N HIS A 66 -6.60 -9.37 1.40
CA HIS A 66 -6.19 -10.24 0.32
C HIS A 66 -4.72 -9.93 0.02
N ASN A 67 -3.86 -10.97 0.06
CA ASN A 67 -2.40 -10.90 -0.06
C ASN A 67 -1.93 -9.73 -0.96
N PRO A 68 -1.54 -8.57 -0.38
CA PRO A 68 -1.12 -7.44 -1.17
C PRO A 68 0.19 -7.80 -1.89
N PRO A 69 0.41 -7.32 -3.12
CA PRO A 69 1.63 -7.60 -3.86
C PRO A 69 2.87 -7.22 -3.05
N ALA A 70 3.93 -8.03 -3.15
CA ALA A 70 5.17 -7.82 -2.39
C ALA A 70 5.73 -6.39 -2.57
N GLU A 71 5.60 -5.80 -3.75
CA GLU A 71 6.03 -4.42 -4.02
C GLU A 71 5.33 -3.39 -3.11
N VAL A 72 4.04 -3.58 -2.81
CA VAL A 72 3.29 -2.69 -1.91
C VAL A 72 3.85 -2.83 -0.49
N ILE A 73 4.06 -4.07 -0.03
CA ILE A 73 4.62 -4.37 1.28
C ILE A 73 6.02 -3.74 1.43
N ASP A 74 6.88 -3.93 0.43
CA ASP A 74 8.26 -3.43 0.43
C ASP A 74 8.30 -1.89 0.41
N ALA A 75 7.44 -1.24 -0.38
CA ALA A 75 7.35 0.21 -0.42
C ALA A 75 6.90 0.81 0.94
N LEU A 76 5.94 0.18 1.60
CA LEU A 76 5.49 0.60 2.93
C LEU A 76 6.57 0.36 3.99
N ARG A 77 7.24 -0.79 3.99
CA ARG A 77 8.37 -1.10 4.89
C ARG A 77 9.56 -0.16 4.71
N ALA A 78 9.89 0.18 3.46
CA ALA A 78 10.93 1.16 3.16
C ALA A 78 10.60 2.55 3.72
N SER A 79 9.30 2.90 3.78
CA SER A 79 8.83 4.17 4.36
C SER A 79 8.89 4.20 5.90
N LEU A 80 8.82 3.03 6.54
CA LEU A 80 8.94 2.87 8.00
C LEU A 80 10.39 2.81 8.46
N SER A 81 11.28 2.25 7.64
CA SER A 81 12.70 2.19 7.92
C SER A 81 13.26 3.60 8.12
N PRO A 82 13.91 3.90 9.25
CA PRO A 82 14.64 5.16 9.38
C PRO A 82 15.73 5.17 8.30
N LYS A 83 15.67 6.15 7.38
CA LYS A 83 16.80 6.38 6.46
C LYS A 83 18.08 6.42 7.29
N PRO A 84 19.11 5.62 6.98
CA PRO A 84 20.37 5.72 7.68
C PRO A 84 20.82 7.17 7.57
N ARG A 85 20.94 7.85 8.71
CA ARG A 85 21.55 9.17 8.79
C ARG A 85 22.99 9.00 8.31
N ARG A 86 23.25 9.25 7.03
CA ARG A 86 24.61 9.43 6.52
C ARG A 86 25.13 10.74 7.10
N GLY A 87 25.81 10.62 8.23
CA GLY A 87 26.49 11.69 8.98
C GLY A 87 26.51 11.29 10.46
N LEU A 88 27.63 11.20 11.18
CA LEU A 88 28.96 11.74 10.99
C LEU A 88 29.98 10.65 11.37
N LEU A 89 30.83 10.20 10.43
CA LEU A 89 32.13 9.67 10.84
C LEU A 89 33.04 10.87 11.00
N GLY A 90 33.44 11.10 12.26
CA GLY A 90 34.14 12.29 12.70
C GLY A 90 35.44 12.54 11.92
N ARG A 91 35.65 13.81 11.58
CA ARG A 91 37.00 14.37 11.54
C ARG A 91 37.59 14.18 12.94
N ARG A 92 38.55 13.26 13.08
CA ARG A 92 39.58 13.39 14.09
C ARG A 92 40.80 14.01 13.41
N LEU A 93 41.22 15.12 14.01
CA LEU A 93 42.47 15.83 13.80
C LEU A 93 43.66 14.89 14.05
#